data_AF-A0A7W0LLJ4-F1
#
_entry.id   AF-A0A7W0LLJ4-F1
#
_cell.length_a   1.000
_cell.length_b   1.000
_cell.length_c   1.000
_cell.angle_alpha   90.00
_cell.angle_beta   90.00
_cell.angle_gamma   90.00
#
_symmetry.space_group_name_H-M   'P 1'
#
loop_
_entity.id
_entity.type
_entity.pdbx_description
1 polymer ?
#
loop_
_entity_poly.entity_id
_entity_poly.type
_entity_poly.pdbx_seq_one_letter_code
_entity_poly.pdbx_strand_id
1 'polypeptide(L)' 'MDIAAQMKSEYGDRMEFIHQEVYVDNDVAKGLRPPLRSFGLQTEPWLFTIDREGRVAARLEGSFGTEAFRRAVEAAL' A
#
# COMPACT_ATOMS: atom_id res chain seq x y z
N MET A 1 11.63 -9.40 8.47
CA MET A 1 10.23 -9.44 8.96
C MET A 1 9.43 -8.59 8.01
N ASP A 2 8.41 -9.16 7.38
CA ASP A 2 7.52 -8.45 6.45
C ASP A 2 6.44 -7.71 7.26
N ILE A 3 6.50 -6.38 7.31
CA ILE A 3 5.56 -5.56 8.08
C ILE A 3 4.13 -5.67 7.54
N ALA A 4 3.94 -5.95 6.25
CA ALA A 4 2.62 -6.13 5.66
C ALA A 4 2.00 -7.47 6.13
N ALA A 5 2.81 -8.53 6.20
CA ALA A 5 2.38 -9.81 6.76
C ALA A 5 1.98 -9.69 8.24
N GLN A 6 2.72 -8.89 9.02
CA GLN A 6 2.34 -8.59 10.40
C GLN A 6 0.97 -7.89 10.47
N MET A 7 0.77 -6.82 9.70
CA MET A 7 -0.52 -6.11 9.69
C MET A 7 -1.66 -7.01 9.22
N LYS A 8 -1.44 -7.86 8.21
CA LYS A 8 -2.44 -8.83 7.76
C LYS A 8 -2.79 -9.84 8.85
N SER A 9 -1.82 -10.28 9.64
CA SER A 9 -2.08 -11.18 10.78
C SER A 9 -2.91 -10.52 11.88
N GLU A 10 -2.75 -9.20 12.08
CA GLU A 10 -3.46 -8.44 13.13
C GLU A 10 -4.86 -7.98 12.66
N TYR A 11 -5.03 -7.64 11.38
CA TYR A 11 -6.21 -6.94 10.86
C TYR A 11 -6.92 -7.66 9.69
N GLY A 12 -6.45 -8.82 9.26
CA GLY A 12 -6.97 -9.52 8.07
C GLY A 12 -8.45 -9.92 8.14
N ASP A 13 -9.01 -10.07 9.35
CA ASP A 13 -10.45 -10.32 9.53
C ASP A 13 -11.31 -9.05 9.37
N ARG A 14 -10.69 -7.86 9.31
CA ARG A 14 -11.37 -6.57 9.30
C ARG A 14 -11.22 -5.79 7.99
N MET A 15 -10.19 -6.13 7.20
CA MET A 15 -9.90 -5.48 5.92
C MET A 15 -9.10 -6.40 5.00
N GLU A 16 -9.23 -6.18 3.70
CA GLU A 16 -8.48 -6.91 2.69
C GLU A 16 -7.10 -6.28 2.45
N PHE A 17 -6.09 -7.12 2.32
CA PHE A 17 -4.71 -6.72 2.01
C PHE A 17 -4.37 -7.10 0.58
N ILE A 18 -4.25 -6.09 -0.29
CA ILE A 18 -3.93 -6.27 -1.70
C ILE A 18 -2.51 -5.77 -1.95
N HIS A 19 -1.64 -6.66 -2.44
CA HIS A 19 -0.28 -6.32 -2.85
C HIS A 19 -0.19 -6.24 -4.37
N GLN A 20 0.48 -5.21 -4.88
CA GLN A 20 0.76 -5.03 -6.30
C GLN A 20 2.20 -4.57 -6.52
N GLU A 21 2.93 -5.31 -7.35
CA GLU A 21 4.25 -4.91 -7.82
C GLU A 21 4.17 -3.68 -8.72
N VAL A 22 5.11 -2.75 -8.57
CA VAL A 22 5.06 -1.45 -9.24
C VAL A 22 5.55 -1.48 -10.69
N TYR A 23 6.44 -2.41 -11.04
CA TYR A 23 7.05 -2.51 -12.38
C TYR A 23 6.31 -3.52 -13.28
N VAL A 24 6.30 -3.23 -14.59
CA VAL A 24 5.76 -4.14 -15.61
C VAL A 24 6.60 -5.42 -15.62
N ASP A 25 5.94 -6.58 -15.56
CA ASP A 25 6.58 -7.90 -15.46
C ASP A 25 7.65 -8.03 -14.37
N ASN A 26 7.57 -7.19 -13.33
CA ASN A 26 8.55 -7.09 -12.24
C ASN A 26 9.98 -6.75 -12.74
N ASP A 27 10.08 -6.03 -13.85
CA ASP A 27 11.34 -5.62 -14.46
C ASP A 27 11.43 -4.08 -14.49
N VAL A 28 12.39 -3.52 -13.75
CA VAL A 28 12.62 -2.06 -13.66
C VAL A 28 12.89 -1.45 -15.03
N ALA A 29 13.55 -2.18 -15.94
CA ALA A 29 13.85 -1.69 -17.29
C ALA A 29 12.58 -1.48 -18.13
N LYS A 30 11.47 -2.13 -17.78
CA LYS A 30 10.16 -1.96 -18.44
C LYS A 30 9.34 -0.82 -17.85
N GLY A 31 9.81 -0.21 -16.75
CA GLY A 31 9.18 0.93 -16.10
C GLY A 31 7.93 0.60 -15.29
N LEU A 32 7.32 1.63 -14.72
CA LEU A 32 6.16 1.54 -13.84
C LEU A 32 4.90 1.07 -14.57
N ARG A 33 4.00 0.36 -13.91
CA ARG A 33 2.70 -0.06 -14.47
C ARG A 33 1.81 1.14 -14.86
N PRO A 34 0.88 0.99 -15.82
CA PRO A 34 0.03 2.07 -16.29
C PRO A 34 -0.75 2.84 -15.19
N PRO A 35 -1.30 2.20 -14.13
CA PRO A 35 -1.99 2.92 -13.06
C PRO A 35 -1.05 3.89 -12.33
N LEU A 36 0.15 3.44 -11.95
CA LEU A 36 1.12 4.29 -11.24
C LEU A 36 1.49 5.52 -12.07
N ARG A 37 1.71 5.36 -13.38
CA ARG A 37 1.97 6.50 -14.27
C ARG A 37 0.78 7.45 -14.37
N SER A 38 -0.44 6.91 -14.47
CA SER A 38 -1.67 7.70 -14.61
C SER A 38 -1.97 8.54 -13.37
N PHE A 39 -1.54 8.08 -12.20
CA PHE A 39 -1.72 8.76 -10.91
C PHE A 39 -0.45 9.47 -10.41
N GLY A 40 0.63 9.51 -11.20
CA GLY A 40 1.87 10.20 -10.81
C GLY A 40 2.64 9.56 -9.64
N LEU A 41 2.49 8.25 -9.43
CA LEU A 41 3.16 7.50 -8.37
C LEU A 41 4.55 7.03 -8.85
N GLN A 42 5.57 7.87 -8.70
CA GLN A 42 6.88 7.67 -9.34
C GLN A 42 7.92 6.89 -8.50
N THR A 43 7.57 6.55 -7.26
CA THR A 43 8.47 5.95 -6.25
C THR A 43 7.89 4.64 -5.71
N GLU A 44 8.61 4.00 -4.79
CA GLU A 44 8.14 2.83 -4.04
C GLU A 44 8.75 2.77 -2.63
N PRO A 45 8.12 2.06 -1.66
CA PRO A 45 6.76 1.53 -1.73
C PRO A 45 5.69 2.61 -1.51
N TRP A 46 4.47 2.33 -1.99
CA TRP A 46 3.27 3.10 -1.66
C TRP A 46 2.34 2.26 -0.79
N LEU A 47 1.74 2.88 0.22
CA LEU A 47 0.62 2.32 0.97
C LEU A 47 -0.57 3.24 0.84
N PHE A 48 -1.71 2.67 0.44
CA PHE A 48 -3.01 3.32 0.49
C PHE A 48 -3.91 2.50 1.40
N THR A 49 -4.63 3.16 2.30
CA THR A 49 -5.73 2.54 3.04
C THR A 49 -7.04 3.22 2.64
N ILE A 50 -8.09 2.41 2.50
CA ILE A 50 -9.38 2.84 1.97
C ILE A 50 -10.45 2.51 3.01
N ASP A 51 -11.26 3.50 3.40
CA ASP A 51 -12.35 3.31 4.37
C ASP A 51 -13.57 2.59 3.76
N ARG A 52 -14.58 2.32 4.58
CA ARG A 52 -15.80 1.60 4.15
C ARG A 52 -16.63 2.37 3.12
N GLU A 53 -16.44 3.68 3.03
CA GLU A 53 -17.09 4.55 2.07
C GLU A 53 -16.29 4.70 0.78
N GLY A 54 -15.15 4.01 0.65
CA GLY A 54 -14.30 4.02 -0.54
C GLY A 54 -13.38 5.23 -0.65
N ARG A 55 -13.12 5.96 0.44
CA ARG A 55 -12.21 7.11 0.45
C ARG A 55 -10.81 6.69 0.91
N VAL A 56 -9.79 7.35 0.37
CA VAL A 56 -8.41 7.17 0.85
C VAL A 56 -8.29 7.76 2.25
N ALA A 57 -8.17 6.91 3.26
CA ALA A 57 -8.03 7.30 4.66
C ALA A 57 -6.58 7.67 5.01
N ALA A 58 -5.61 6.99 4.41
CA ALA A 58 -4.19 7.33 4.52
C ALA A 58 -3.41 6.99 3.24
N ARG A 59 -2.32 7.73 3.03
CA ARG A 59 -1.35 7.52 1.96
C ARG A 59 0.07 7.69 2.50
N LEU A 60 0.91 6.67 2.35
CA LEU A 60 2.34 6.73 2.68
C LEU A 60 3.18 6.49 1.44
N GLU A 61 4.31 7.18 1.36
CA GLU A 61 5.31 7.08 0.30
C GLU A 61 6.68 6.76 0.90
N GLY A 62 7.42 5.84 0.27
CA GLY A 62 8.79 5.53 0.64
C GLY A 62 8.89 4.63 1.87
N SER A 63 10.02 4.68 2.58
CA SER A 63 10.25 3.80 3.72
C SER A 63 9.40 4.20 4.93
N PHE A 64 8.48 3.33 5.35
CA PHE A 64 7.66 3.50 6.55
C PHE A 64 7.82 2.33 7.51
N GLY A 65 7.77 2.62 8.80
CA GLY A 65 7.83 1.60 9.86
C GLY A 65 6.45 1.06 10.26
N THR A 66 6.45 0.02 11.08
CA THR A 66 5.23 -0.66 11.58
C THR A 66 4.23 0.29 12.23
N GLU A 67 4.69 1.30 12.96
CA GLU A 67 3.79 2.26 13.63
C GLU A 67 3.06 3.16 12.63
N ALA A 68 3.73 3.61 11.57
CA ALA A 68 3.10 4.41 10.52
C ALA A 68 2.08 3.56 9.73
N PHE A 69 2.42 2.30 9.45
CA PHE A 69 1.48 1.36 8.83
C PHE A 69 0.26 1.15 9.72
N ARG A 70 0.46 0.82 11.01
CA ARG A 70 -0.64 0.62 11.96
C ARG A 70 -1.59 1.81 12.00
N ARG A 71 -1.07 3.04 12.09
CA ARG A 71 -1.90 4.26 12.06
C ARG A 71 -2.68 4.42 10.77
N ALA A 72 -2.08 4.07 9.63
CA ALA A 72 -2.76 4.11 8.33
C ALA A 72 -3.91 3.10 8.26
N VAL A 73 -3.72 1.89 8.79
CA VAL A 73 -4.74 0.85 8.93
C VAL A 73 -5.87 1.32 9.86
N GLU A 74 -5.53 1.83 11.04
CA GLU A 74 -6.50 2.33 12.02
C GLU A 74 -7.33 3.51 11.50
N ALA A 75 -6.75 4.36 10.65
CA ALA A 75 -7.47 5.47 10.02
C ALA A 75 -8.58 5.01 9.05
N ALA A 76 -8.49 3.79 8.51
CA ALA A 76 -9.46 3.23 7.56
C ALA A 76 -10.51 2.31 8.21
N LEU A 77 -10.37 2.04 9.50
CA LEU A 77 -11.24 1.13 10.26
C LEU A 77 -12.52 1.79 10.77
#